data_AF-A0A2N5KUX8-F1
#
_entry.id   AF-A0A2N5KUX8-F1
#
_cell.length_a   1.000
_cell.length_b   1.000
_cell.length_c   1.000
_cell.angle_alpha   90.00
_cell.angle_beta   90.00
_cell.angle_gamma   90.00
#
_symmetry.space_group_name_H-M   'P 1'
#
loop_
_entity.id
_entity.type
_entity.pdbx_description
1 polymer ?
#
loop_
_entity_poly.entity_id
_entity_poly.type
_entity_poly.pdbx_seq_one_letter_code
_entity_poly.pdbx_strand_id
1 'polypeptide(L)'
;MDAHARMHMAQERHRAPLREQLRAIGRVPVWMGLLMTLLSYGGVFTSYVYLAPQLTEVAGFSGAWVTPLFLLFGVGLFFGNMLGGRLADKSLMPAVLVTVGSLVLMLFVMFFAIQNPVTTVIGVFLYGVAAFSV
;
A
#
# COMPACT_ATOMS: atom_id res chain seq x y z
N MET A 1 -12.85 -15.19 -42.88
CA MET A 1 -13.43 -14.75 -41.60
C MET A 1 -13.04 -15.79 -40.58
N ASP A 2 -11.94 -15.52 -39.89
CA ASP A 2 -11.05 -16.57 -39.40
C ASP A 2 -11.47 -17.05 -38.01
N ALA A 3 -11.08 -18.28 -37.66
CA ALA A 3 -11.45 -18.91 -36.39
C ALA A 3 -11.11 -18.03 -35.17
N HIS A 4 -10.05 -17.22 -35.25
CA HIS A 4 -9.69 -16.22 -34.25
C HIS A 4 -10.80 -15.17 -34.02
N ALA A 5 -11.44 -14.67 -35.08
CA ALA A 5 -12.52 -13.70 -34.95
C ALA A 5 -13.76 -14.28 -34.25
N ARG A 6 -14.04 -15.58 -34.40
CA ARG A 6 -15.15 -16.24 -33.70
C ARG A 6 -14.89 -16.43 -32.21
N MET A 7 -13.63 -16.63 -31.82
CA MET A 7 -13.25 -16.75 -30.41
C MET A 7 -13.39 -15.41 -29.67
N HIS A 8 -12.96 -14.30 -30.27
CA HIS A 8 -13.16 -12.95 -29.69
C HIS A 8 -14.65 -12.60 -29.53
N MET A 9 -15.49 -12.94 -30.53
CA MET A 9 -16.94 -12.68 -30.49
C MET A 9 -17.68 -13.57 -29.48
N ALA A 10 -17.21 -14.80 -29.23
CA ALA A 10 -17.76 -15.68 -28.20
C ALA A 10 -17.40 -15.22 -26.78
N GLN A 11 -16.24 -14.59 -26.61
CA GLN A 11 -15.73 -14.09 -25.34
C GLN A 11 -16.40 -12.76 -24.93
N GLU A 12 -16.78 -11.90 -25.88
CA GLU A 12 -17.61 -10.72 -25.62
C GLU A 12 -19.03 -11.10 -25.14
N ARG A 13 -19.57 -12.22 -25.63
CA ARG A 13 -20.93 -12.70 -25.31
C ARG A 13 -21.07 -13.31 -23.91
N HIS A 14 -19.97 -13.46 -23.16
CA HIS A 14 -19.94 -14.04 -21.81
C HIS A 14 -19.75 -13.01 -20.68
N ARG A 15 -19.86 -11.70 -20.97
CA ARG A 15 -19.96 -10.70 -19.90
C ARG A 15 -21.31 -10.85 -19.21
N ALA A 16 -21.29 -11.18 -17.91
CA ALA A 16 -22.50 -11.25 -17.10
C ALA A 16 -23.33 -9.95 -17.30
N PRO A 17 -24.65 -10.04 -17.50
CA PRO A 17 -25.50 -8.87 -17.72
C PRO A 17 -25.30 -7.82 -16.62
N LEU A 18 -25.40 -6.53 -16.96
CA LEU A 18 -25.12 -5.41 -16.04
C LEU A 18 -25.82 -5.55 -14.68
N ARG A 19 -27.04 -6.10 -14.68
CA ARG A 19 -27.83 -6.38 -13.47
C ARG A 19 -27.19 -7.42 -12.54
N GLU A 20 -26.52 -8.43 -13.08
CA GLU A 20 -25.78 -9.42 -12.29
C GLU A 20 -24.48 -8.85 -11.73
N GLN A 21 -23.80 -7.98 -12.48
CA GLN A 21 -22.61 -7.26 -11.99
C GLN A 21 -22.98 -6.31 -10.83
N LEU A 22 -24.07 -5.55 -10.95
CA LEU A 22 -24.57 -4.69 -9.88
C LEU A 22 -25.01 -5.50 -8.64
N ARG A 23 -25.60 -6.68 -8.83
CA ARG A 23 -25.91 -7.60 -7.72
C ARG A 23 -24.67 -8.16 -7.04
N ALA A 24 -23.56 -8.32 -7.77
CA ALA A 24 -22.31 -8.80 -7.20
C ALA A 24 -21.73 -7.80 -6.17
N ILE A 25 -21.94 -6.49 -6.35
CA ILE A 25 -21.54 -5.44 -5.38
C ILE A 25 -22.23 -5.64 -4.02
N GLY A 26 -23.46 -6.16 -4.00
CA GLY A 26 -24.19 -6.42 -2.77
C GLY A 26 -23.69 -7.60 -1.95
N ARG A 27 -22.70 -8.37 -2.44
CA ARG A 27 -22.23 -9.58 -1.75
C ARG A 27 -21.27 -9.24 -0.61
N VAL A 28 -21.44 -9.90 0.54
CA VAL A 28 -20.59 -9.71 1.74
C VAL A 28 -19.08 -9.82 1.45
N PRO A 29 -18.57 -10.79 0.67
CA PRO A 29 -17.14 -10.88 0.38
C PRO A 29 -16.57 -9.65 -0.35
N VAL A 30 -17.38 -8.97 -1.18
CA VAL A 30 -16.97 -7.74 -1.87
C VAL A 30 -16.79 -6.60 -0.88
N TRP A 31 -17.75 -6.44 0.04
CA TRP A 31 -17.66 -5.45 1.12
C TRP A 31 -16.51 -5.72 2.08
N MET A 32 -16.24 -7.00 2.40
CA MET A 32 -15.07 -7.35 3.22
C MET A 32 -13.75 -7.01 2.52
N GLY A 33 -13.64 -7.27 1.21
CA GLY A 33 -12.49 -6.84 0.41
C GLY A 33 -12.33 -5.32 0.41
N LEU A 34 -13.42 -4.57 0.18
CA LEU A 34 -13.43 -3.11 0.21
C LEU A 34 -13.02 -2.55 1.59
N LEU A 35 -13.56 -3.10 2.67
CA LEU A 35 -13.19 -2.71 4.04
C LEU A 35 -11.71 -3.01 4.31
N MET A 36 -11.22 -4.18 3.91
CA MET A 36 -9.81 -4.54 4.09
C MET A 36 -8.89 -3.56 3.36
N THR A 37 -9.21 -3.21 2.11
CA THR A 37 -8.47 -2.20 1.35
C THR A 37 -8.55 -0.83 2.02
N LEU A 38 -9.75 -0.41 2.44
CA LEU A 38 -9.98 0.88 3.09
C LEU A 38 -9.20 1.01 4.40
N LEU A 39 -9.22 -0.02 5.25
CA LEU A 39 -8.49 -0.01 6.53
C LEU A 39 -6.99 0.00 6.30
N SER A 40 -6.50 -0.80 5.34
CA SER A 40 -5.07 -0.89 5.04
C SER A 40 -4.54 0.43 4.47
N TYR A 41 -5.17 0.96 3.42
CA TYR A 41 -4.74 2.22 2.81
C TYR A 41 -5.10 3.45 3.65
N GLY A 42 -6.18 3.42 4.42
CA GLY A 42 -6.57 4.51 5.31
C GLY A 42 -5.50 4.80 6.36
N GLY A 43 -4.89 3.76 6.95
CA GLY A 43 -3.78 3.92 7.89
C GLY A 43 -2.54 4.54 7.24
N VAL A 44 -2.09 3.98 6.10
CA VAL A 44 -0.93 4.49 5.36
C VAL A 44 -1.14 5.94 4.92
N PHE A 45 -2.30 6.24 4.35
CA PHE A 45 -2.64 7.57 3.85
C PHE A 45 -2.66 8.61 4.96
N THR A 46 -3.27 8.27 6.10
CA THR A 46 -3.28 9.15 7.28
C THR A 46 -1.86 9.46 7.73
N SER A 47 -1.03 8.44 7.97
CA SER A 47 0.35 8.65 8.39
C SER A 47 1.17 9.39 7.32
N TYR A 48 0.92 9.19 6.03
CA TYR A 48 1.61 9.90 4.95
C TYR A 48 1.26 11.40 4.90
N VAL A 49 -0.02 11.76 4.98
CA VAL A 49 -0.47 13.17 4.98
C VAL A 49 0.09 13.93 6.19
N TYR A 50 0.19 13.26 7.34
CA TYR A 50 0.77 13.84 8.54
C TYR A 50 2.28 13.65 8.68
N LEU A 51 2.96 13.07 7.70
CA LEU A 51 4.39 12.81 7.80
C LEU A 51 5.19 14.12 7.90
N ALA A 52 4.87 15.12 7.08
CA ALA A 52 5.54 16.42 7.13
C ALA A 52 5.41 17.11 8.51
N PRO A 53 4.20 17.31 9.07
CA PRO A 53 4.07 17.90 10.41
C PRO A 53 4.69 17.02 11.50
N GLN A 54 4.65 15.69 11.38
CA GLN A 54 5.37 14.81 12.30
C GLN A 54 6.89 15.05 12.28
N LEU A 55 7.47 15.26 11.10
CA LEU A 55 8.89 15.56 10.96
C LEU A 55 9.25 16.93 11.55
N THR A 56 8.43 17.95 11.32
CA THR A 56 8.76 19.33 11.72
C THR A 56 8.35 19.67 13.15
N GLU A 57 7.16 19.26 13.58
CA GLU A 57 6.59 19.63 14.87
C GLU A 57 6.98 18.65 15.99
N VAL A 58 7.19 17.37 15.67
CA VAL A 58 7.51 16.33 16.68
C VAL A 58 8.99 15.97 16.65
N ALA A 59 9.53 15.60 15.48
CA ALA A 59 10.96 15.26 15.37
C ALA A 59 11.90 16.48 15.31
N GLY A 60 11.35 17.70 15.20
CA GLY A 60 12.11 18.95 15.25
C GLY A 60 12.99 19.22 14.03
N PHE A 61 12.72 18.56 12.89
CA PHE A 61 13.41 18.88 11.64
C PHE A 61 13.00 20.26 11.13
N SER A 62 13.95 20.99 10.53
CA SER A 62 13.60 22.21 9.80
C SER A 62 12.83 21.87 8.52
N GLY A 63 12.00 22.81 8.03
CA GLY A 63 11.21 22.61 6.80
C GLY A 63 12.05 22.24 5.57
N ALA A 64 13.33 22.63 5.53
CA ALA A 64 14.25 22.29 4.44
C ALA A 64 14.54 20.77 4.34
N TRP A 65 14.39 20.02 5.44
CA TRP A 65 14.61 18.58 5.47
C TRP A 65 13.40 17.76 5.03
N VAL A 66 12.21 18.37 4.93
CA VAL A 66 10.99 17.65 4.51
C VAL A 66 11.17 17.06 3.12
N THR A 67 11.63 17.84 2.13
CA THR A 67 11.81 17.34 0.76
C THR A 67 12.84 16.20 0.67
N PRO A 68 14.05 16.29 1.24
CA PRO A 68 14.99 15.16 1.29
C PRO A 68 14.43 13.91 1.97
N LEU A 69 13.68 14.06 3.08
CA LEU A 69 13.11 12.92 3.79
C LEU A 69 11.96 12.27 3.01
N PHE A 70 11.14 13.05 2.31
CA PHE A 70 10.13 12.51 1.39
C PHE A 70 10.78 11.81 0.19
N LEU A 71 11.93 12.30 -0.27
CA LEU A 71 12.70 11.60 -1.31
C LEU A 71 13.24 10.26 -0.78
N LEU A 72 13.77 10.22 0.45
CA LEU A 72 14.19 8.99 1.12
C LEU A 72 13.02 8.00 1.31
N PHE A 73 11.86 8.51 1.71
CA PHE A 73 10.62 7.73 1.75
C PHE A 73 10.28 7.13 0.38
N GLY A 74 10.39 7.92 -0.69
CA GLY A 74 10.19 7.46 -2.07
C GLY A 74 11.19 6.37 -2.49
N VAL A 75 12.45 6.45 -2.06
CA VAL A 75 13.43 5.36 -2.25
C VAL A 75 13.00 4.11 -1.50
N GLY A 76 12.52 4.26 -0.26
CA GLY A 76 11.95 3.15 0.52
C GLY A 76 10.78 2.49 -0.21
N LEU A 77 9.84 3.28 -0.74
CA LEU A 77 8.72 2.82 -1.54
C LEU A 77 9.17 2.00 -2.76
N PHE A 78 10.20 2.47 -3.46
CA PHE A 78 10.76 1.74 -4.61
C PHE A 78 11.24 0.34 -4.23
N PHE A 79 12.01 0.23 -3.14
CA PHE A 79 12.46 -1.07 -2.64
C PHE A 79 11.33 -1.93 -2.08
N GLY A 80 10.36 -1.30 -1.40
CA GLY A 80 9.15 -1.94 -0.91
C GLY A 80 8.41 -2.65 -2.03
N ASN A 81 8.07 -1.94 -3.11
CA ASN A 81 7.33 -2.51 -4.23
C ASN A 81 8.08 -3.67 -4.90
N MET A 82 9.40 -3.54 -5.04
CA MET A 82 10.24 -4.58 -5.62
C MET A 82 10.29 -5.84 -4.76
N LEU A 83 10.44 -5.69 -3.44
CA LEU A 83 10.40 -6.80 -2.48
C LEU A 83 9.01 -7.43 -2.44
N GLY A 84 7.97 -6.61 -2.36
CA GLY A 84 6.57 -6.99 -2.31
C GLY A 84 6.13 -7.82 -3.49
N GLY A 85 6.45 -7.36 -4.70
CA GLY A 85 6.19 -8.11 -5.94
C GLY A 85 6.82 -9.50 -5.91
N ARG A 86 8.09 -9.60 -5.50
CA ARG A 86 8.77 -10.91 -5.39
C ARG A 86 8.15 -11.83 -4.33
N LEU A 87 7.71 -11.28 -3.20
CA LEU A 87 7.02 -12.04 -2.16
C LEU A 87 5.66 -12.54 -2.66
N ALA A 88 4.91 -11.68 -3.36
CA ALA A 88 3.60 -11.99 -3.92
C ALA A 88 3.70 -13.06 -5.02
N ASP A 89 4.74 -13.01 -5.86
CA ASP A 89 5.02 -13.99 -6.91
C ASP A 89 5.23 -15.41 -6.35
N LYS A 90 5.79 -15.53 -5.14
CA LYS A 90 6.00 -16.82 -4.47
C LYS A 90 4.72 -17.35 -3.85
N SER A 91 4.00 -16.50 -3.11
CA SER A 91 2.75 -16.87 -2.45
C SER A 91 1.98 -15.62 -2.01
N LEU A 92 0.84 -15.35 -2.65
CA LEU A 92 0.05 -14.14 -2.42
C LEU A 92 -0.43 -13.98 -0.97
N MET A 93 -1.03 -15.03 -0.39
CA MET A 93 -1.65 -14.91 0.95
C MET A 93 -0.62 -14.67 2.08
N PRO A 94 0.50 -15.41 2.15
CA PRO A 94 1.57 -15.09 3.10
C PRO A 94 2.20 -13.72 2.86
N ALA A 95 2.37 -13.30 1.59
CA ALA A 95 2.91 -11.98 1.27
C ALA A 95 2.04 -10.88 1.89
N VAL A 96 0.73 -10.90 1.64
CA VAL A 96 -0.22 -9.92 2.22
C VAL A 96 -0.12 -9.87 3.75
N LEU A 97 -0.07 -11.03 4.42
CA LEU A 97 0.04 -11.07 5.89
C LEU A 97 1.36 -10.48 6.39
N VAL A 98 2.48 -10.78 5.72
CA VAL A 98 3.79 -10.21 6.04
C VAL A 98 3.80 -8.71 5.83
N THR A 99 3.24 -8.21 4.72
CA THR A 99 3.20 -6.78 4.43
C THR A 99 2.37 -6.03 5.46
N VAL A 100 1.15 -6.49 5.73
CA VAL A 100 0.26 -5.86 6.71
C VAL A 100 0.87 -5.92 8.12
N GLY A 101 1.44 -7.07 8.50
CA GLY A 101 2.12 -7.22 9.79
C GLY A 101 3.34 -6.31 9.92
N SER A 102 4.14 -6.18 8.87
CA SER A 102 5.31 -5.30 8.84
C SER A 102 4.92 -3.83 8.95
N LEU A 103 3.83 -3.43 8.30
CA LEU A 103 3.31 -2.07 8.36
C LEU A 103 2.81 -1.72 9.76
N VAL A 104 2.04 -2.62 10.40
CA VAL A 104 1.54 -2.43 11.77
C VAL A 104 2.71 -2.29 12.75
N LEU A 105 3.70 -3.20 12.65
CA LEU A 105 4.91 -3.13 13.47
C LEU A 105 5.67 -1.83 13.24
N MET A 106 5.80 -1.42 11.97
CA MET A 106 6.54 -0.21 11.61
C MET A 106 5.87 1.05 12.15
N LEU A 107 4.54 1.18 12.03
CA LEU A 107 3.79 2.29 12.61
C LEU A 107 3.97 2.37 14.14
N PHE A 108 3.97 1.22 14.82
CA PHE A 108 4.22 1.16 16.26
C PHE A 108 5.65 1.57 16.62
N VAL A 109 6.66 1.10 15.88
CA VAL A 109 8.07 1.47 16.10
C VAL A 109 8.32 2.95 15.79
N MET A 110 7.68 3.48 14.74
CA MET A 110 7.82 4.88 14.30
C MET A 110 7.43 5.87 15.41
N PHE A 111 6.43 5.53 16.22
CA PHE A 111 6.01 6.31 17.38
C PHE A 111 7.18 6.60 18.35
N PHE A 112 8.06 5.62 18.56
CA PHE A 112 9.26 5.78 19.38
C PHE A 112 10.43 6.36 18.58
N ALA A 113 10.57 5.97 17.31
CA ALA A 113 11.68 6.41 16.46
C ALA A 113 11.68 7.92 16.22
N ILE A 114 10.53 8.58 16.31
CA ILE A 114 10.39 10.01 16.02
C ILE A 114 11.10 10.92 17.03
N GLN A 115 11.45 10.38 18.20
CA GLN A 115 12.08 11.11 19.31
C GLN A 115 13.56 11.44 19.08
N ASN A 116 14.21 10.79 18.11
CA ASN A 116 15.62 11.03 17.78
C ASN A 116 15.78 11.21 16.26
N PRO A 117 16.45 12.29 15.80
CA PRO A 117 16.59 12.58 14.37
C PRO A 117 17.14 11.42 13.54
N VAL A 118 18.13 10.68 14.06
CA VAL A 118 18.77 9.57 13.34
C VAL A 118 17.79 8.41 13.18
N THR A 119 17.06 8.05 14.24
CA THR A 119 16.04 6.99 14.17
C THR A 119 14.86 7.42 13.31
N THR A 120 14.52 8.71 13.27
CA THR A 120 13.51 9.25 12.35
C THR A 120 13.91 9.08 10.90
N VAL A 121 15.15 9.39 10.51
CA VAL A 121 15.62 9.22 9.12
C VAL A 121 15.54 7.75 8.69
N ILE A 122 16.05 6.85 9.53
CA ILE A 122 15.96 5.40 9.28
C ILE A 122 14.49 4.95 9.23
N GLY A 123 13.68 5.47 10.15
CA GLY A 123 12.26 5.18 10.25
C GLY A 123 11.49 5.61 9.00
N VAL A 124 11.76 6.78 8.44
CA VAL A 124 11.13 7.26 7.20
C VAL A 124 11.42 6.33 6.03
N PHE A 125 12.66 5.86 5.89
CA PHE A 125 13.01 4.89 4.86
C PHE A 125 12.26 3.56 5.05
N LEU A 126 12.34 2.98 6.25
CA LEU A 126 11.68 1.71 6.57
C LEU A 126 10.15 1.80 6.47
N TYR A 127 9.59 2.96 6.80
CA TYR A 127 8.17 3.24 6.62
C TYR A 127 7.78 3.22 5.15
N GLY A 128 8.58 3.82 4.27
CA GLY A 128 8.40 3.73 2.81
C GLY A 128 8.43 2.29 2.30
N VAL A 129 9.38 1.48 2.77
CA VAL A 129 9.49 0.06 2.40
C VAL A 129 8.27 -0.72 2.86
N ALA A 130 7.89 -0.61 4.13
CA ALA A 130 6.78 -1.36 4.71
C ALA A 130 5.43 -0.96 4.08
N ALA A 131 5.18 0.34 3.90
CA ALA A 131 3.93 0.88 3.38
C ALA A 131 3.60 0.47 1.94
N PHE A 132 4.61 0.12 1.14
CA PHE A 132 4.44 -0.19 -0.28
C PHE A 132 5.06 -1.54 -0.66
N SER A 133 5.10 -2.50 0.27
CA SER A 133 5.61 -3.84 -0.01
C SER A 133 4.52 -4.86 -0.42
N VAL A 134 3.35 -4.40 -0.90
CA VAL A 134 2.33 -5.15 -1.67
C VAL A 134 1.45 -4.15 -2.41
#